data_AF-A0AAV5I5H6-F1
#
_entry.id   AF-A0AAV5I5H6-F1
#
_cell.length_a   1.000
_cell.length_b   1.000
_cell.length_c   1.000
_cell.angle_alpha   90.00
_cell.angle_beta   90.00
_cell.angle_gamma   90.00
#
_symmetry.space_group_name_H-M   'P 1'
#
loop_
_entity.id
_entity.type
_entity.pdbx_description
1 polymer ?
#
loop_
_entity_poly.entity_id
_entity_poly.type
_entity_poly.pdbx_seq_one_letter_code
_entity_poly.pdbx_strand_id
1 'polypeptide(L)'
;MAVEEEEEMVCLDESFFINDDYQLTTFTFGSHELQLFCLQSASTDFDLTGQLVWPGAMLLNNYLSQNAEMLQGCSVIELGSGVGITGILCSRFCHEVVLTDHNDEVLKILKRNIELHSSSINPSCAGLKAEKLEWGNSDQINKILCKRSGGFDMVLGADIYILNLGP
;
A
#
# COMPACT_ATOMS: atom_id res chain seq x y z
N MET A 1 -41.92 30.32 31.18
CA MET A 1 -41.36 28.96 31.12
C MET A 1 -40.73 28.82 29.75
N ALA A 2 -39.40 28.84 29.73
CA ALA A 2 -38.60 28.56 28.55
C ALA A 2 -38.59 27.04 28.33
N VAL A 3 -38.61 26.63 27.07
CA VAL A 3 -38.02 25.36 26.64
C VAL A 3 -37.21 25.73 25.41
N GLU A 4 -35.92 26.01 25.63
CA GLU A 4 -34.94 26.05 24.54
C GLU A 4 -34.70 24.60 24.15
N GLU A 5 -35.04 24.25 22.91
CA GLU A 5 -34.67 22.96 22.32
C GLU A 5 -33.17 23.00 22.06
N GLU A 6 -32.39 22.32 22.90
CA GLU A 6 -30.99 22.03 22.63
C GLU A 6 -30.94 21.06 21.44
N GLU A 7 -30.59 21.56 20.25
CA GLU A 7 -30.22 20.70 19.12
C GLU A 7 -28.99 19.87 19.55
N GLU A 8 -29.20 18.58 19.81
CA GLU A 8 -28.13 17.62 20.07
C GLU A 8 -27.16 17.62 18.87
N MET A 9 -25.99 18.24 19.06
CA MET A 9 -24.88 18.14 18.13
C MET A 9 -24.38 16.70 18.14
N VAL A 10 -24.85 15.89 17.20
CA VAL A 10 -24.34 14.54 16.97
C VAL A 10 -22.90 14.66 16.44
N CYS A 11 -21.92 14.52 17.33
CA CYS A 11 -20.52 14.34 16.93
C CYS A 11 -20.40 12.96 16.27
N LEU A 12 -20.48 12.95 14.94
CA LEU A 12 -20.12 11.78 14.14
C LEU A 12 -18.62 11.54 14.31
N ASP A 13 -18.25 10.31 14.66
CA ASP A 13 -16.86 9.87 14.70
C ASP A 13 -16.25 9.98 13.29
N GLU A 14 -14.96 10.30 13.19
CA GLU A 14 -14.24 10.44 11.91
C GLU A 14 -14.35 9.14 11.08
N SER A 15 -14.52 8.00 11.75
CA SER A 15 -14.78 6.70 11.12
C SER A 15 -16.03 6.67 10.22
N PHE A 16 -17.01 7.55 10.45
CA PHE A 16 -18.22 7.64 9.63
C PHE A 16 -17.95 8.12 8.19
N PHE A 17 -16.84 8.84 7.97
CA PHE A 17 -16.48 9.37 6.65
C PHE A 17 -15.44 8.50 5.91
N ILE A 18 -14.96 7.42 6.54
CA ILE A 18 -13.99 6.51 5.93
C ILE A 18 -14.75 5.48 5.10
N ASN A 19 -14.49 5.47 3.80
CA ASN A 19 -15.00 4.42 2.92
C ASN A 19 -14.12 3.18 3.03
N ASP A 20 -14.64 2.12 3.64
CA ASP A 20 -13.98 0.81 3.78
C ASP A 20 -14.69 -0.30 2.98
N ASP A 21 -15.53 0.06 1.99
CA ASP A 21 -16.22 -0.87 1.08
C ASP A 21 -15.25 -1.45 0.02
N TYR A 22 -14.18 -2.07 0.51
CA TYR A 22 -13.16 -2.68 -0.32
C TYR A 22 -13.70 -3.92 -1.01
N GLN A 23 -13.50 -3.97 -2.32
CA GLN A 23 -13.87 -5.11 -3.15
C GLN A 23 -12.63 -5.97 -3.42
N LEU A 24 -12.78 -7.29 -3.28
CA LEU A 24 -11.73 -8.23 -3.66
C LEU A 24 -11.63 -8.26 -5.19
N THR A 25 -10.53 -7.74 -5.72
CA THR A 25 -10.30 -7.59 -7.15
C THR A 25 -9.14 -8.48 -7.58
N THR A 26 -9.32 -9.19 -8.70
CA THR A 26 -8.27 -10.02 -9.31
C THR A 26 -7.51 -9.22 -10.36
N PHE A 27 -6.18 -9.24 -10.26
CA PHE A 27 -5.25 -8.62 -11.21
C PHE A 27 -4.36 -9.70 -11.83
N THR A 28 -4.05 -9.56 -13.11
CA THR A 28 -3.25 -10.54 -13.86
C THR A 28 -2.05 -9.86 -14.52
N PHE A 29 -0.85 -10.36 -14.22
CA PHE A 29 0.43 -9.88 -14.76
C PHE A 29 1.22 -11.07 -15.34
N GLY A 30 1.10 -11.27 -16.65
CA GLY A 30 1.59 -12.49 -17.29
C GLY A 30 0.90 -13.74 -16.73
N SER A 31 1.67 -14.67 -16.17
CA SER A 31 1.15 -15.88 -15.51
C SER A 31 0.81 -15.67 -14.02
N HIS A 32 0.96 -14.46 -13.49
CA HIS A 32 0.77 -14.17 -12.07
C HIS A 32 -0.62 -13.58 -11.85
N GLU A 33 -1.47 -14.32 -11.14
CA GLU A 33 -2.75 -13.84 -10.65
C GLU A 33 -2.62 -13.38 -9.20
N LEU A 34 -3.09 -12.16 -8.90
CA LEU A 34 -3.11 -11.54 -7.58
C LEU A 34 -4.53 -11.13 -7.22
N GLN A 35 -4.87 -11.24 -5.94
CA GLN A 35 -6.16 -10.78 -5.43
C GLN A 35 -5.89 -9.77 -4.32
N LEU A 36 -6.47 -8.58 -4.42
CA LEU A 36 -6.32 -7.54 -3.41
C LEU A 36 -7.68 -6.92 -3.10
N PHE A 37 -7.89 -6.57 -1.84
CA PHE A 37 -8.94 -5.66 -1.44
C PHE A 37 -8.53 -4.23 -1.82
N CYS A 38 -9.36 -3.54 -2.59
CA CYS A 38 -9.19 -2.14 -2.96
C CYS A 38 -10.54 -1.46 -3.20
N LEU A 39 -10.58 -0.13 -3.12
CA LEU A 39 -11.74 0.63 -3.56
C LEU A 39 -11.86 0.57 -5.09
N GLN A 40 -13.07 0.75 -5.60
CA GLN A 40 -13.35 0.78 -7.05
C GLN A 40 -13.48 2.21 -7.60
N SER A 41 -13.61 3.20 -6.72
CA SER A 41 -13.71 4.61 -7.10
C SER A 41 -13.01 5.48 -6.06
N ALA A 42 -12.49 6.62 -6.51
CA ALA A 42 -11.78 7.56 -5.64
C ALA A 42 -12.69 8.13 -4.55
N SER A 43 -12.12 8.31 -3.37
CA SER A 43 -12.65 9.24 -2.37
C SER A 43 -12.35 10.67 -2.80
N THR A 44 -13.12 11.64 -2.31
CA THR A 44 -12.82 13.07 -2.47
C THR A 44 -11.62 13.53 -1.62
N ASP A 45 -11.12 12.67 -0.74
CA ASP A 45 -9.95 12.91 0.09
C ASP A 45 -8.67 12.43 -0.60
N PHE A 46 -7.75 13.37 -0.85
CA PHE A 46 -6.47 13.11 -1.52
C PHE A 46 -5.56 12.20 -0.69
N ASP A 47 -5.66 12.25 0.64
CA ASP A 47 -4.81 11.46 1.53
C ASP A 47 -5.22 9.96 1.55
N LEU A 48 -6.39 9.64 1.01
CA LEU A 48 -6.95 8.30 0.94
C LEU A 48 -6.87 7.66 -0.46
N THR A 49 -6.21 8.34 -1.41
CA THR A 49 -6.00 7.85 -2.77
C THR A 49 -5.22 6.52 -2.84
N GLY A 50 -4.42 6.22 -1.81
CA GLY A 50 -3.70 4.95 -1.68
C GLY A 50 -4.60 3.71 -1.51
N GLN A 51 -5.91 3.88 -1.33
CA GLN A 51 -6.89 2.79 -1.27
C GLN A 51 -7.29 2.24 -2.67
N LEU A 52 -6.85 2.90 -3.74
CA LEU A 52 -7.05 2.49 -5.13
C LEU A 52 -5.80 1.82 -5.71
N VAL A 53 -6.00 1.09 -6.80
CA VAL A 53 -4.90 0.68 -7.69
C VAL A 53 -4.79 1.70 -8.83
N TRP A 54 -3.65 2.37 -8.91
CA TRP A 54 -3.40 3.38 -9.93
C TRP A 54 -2.81 2.80 -11.23
N PRO A 55 -3.05 3.42 -12.41
CA PRO A 55 -2.60 2.88 -13.69
C PRO A 55 -1.08 2.69 -13.82
N GLY A 56 -0.27 3.57 -13.23
CA GLY A 56 1.19 3.44 -13.21
C GLY A 56 1.64 2.21 -12.42
N ALA A 57 0.94 1.84 -11.35
CA ALA A 57 1.19 0.58 -10.65
C ALA A 57 0.90 -0.63 -11.55
N MET A 58 -0.18 -0.59 -12.34
CA MET A 58 -0.48 -1.65 -13.32
C MET A 58 0.60 -1.77 -14.39
N LEU A 59 1.12 -0.65 -14.89
CA LEU A 59 2.22 -0.65 -15.87
C LEU A 59 3.52 -1.19 -15.28
N LEU A 60 3.86 -0.77 -14.06
CA LEU A 60 5.06 -1.25 -13.36
C LEU A 60 4.98 -2.76 -13.10
N ASN A 61 3.83 -3.27 -12.65
CA ASN A 61 3.63 -4.70 -12.43
C ASN A 61 3.73 -5.53 -13.72
N ASN A 62 3.18 -5.02 -14.83
CA ASN A 62 3.36 -5.65 -16.13
C ASN A 62 4.85 -5.73 -16.52
N TYR A 63 5.60 -4.65 -16.33
CA TYR A 63 7.04 -4.63 -16.60
C TYR A 63 7.81 -5.62 -15.71
N LEU A 64 7.58 -5.56 -14.39
CA LEU A 64 8.27 -6.43 -13.44
C LEU A 64 7.95 -7.92 -13.66
N SER A 65 6.71 -8.26 -14.01
CA SER A 65 6.33 -9.65 -14.32
C SER A 65 7.04 -10.23 -15.54
N GLN A 66 7.46 -9.37 -16.48
CA GLN A 66 8.19 -9.76 -17.68
C GLN A 66 9.71 -9.79 -17.48
N ASN A 67 10.21 -9.17 -16.41
CA ASN A 67 11.64 -9.08 -16.11
C ASN A 67 11.91 -9.56 -14.66
N ALA A 68 11.20 -10.60 -14.23
CA ALA A 68 11.19 -11.05 -12.84
C ALA A 68 12.58 -11.53 -12.35
N GLU A 69 13.48 -11.87 -13.26
CA GLU A 69 14.87 -12.22 -12.94
C GLU A 69 15.61 -11.11 -12.19
N MET A 70 15.26 -9.83 -12.42
CA MET A 70 15.87 -8.71 -11.70
C MET A 70 15.47 -8.63 -10.22
N LEU A 71 14.38 -9.30 -9.85
CA LEU A 71 13.83 -9.32 -8.49
C LEU A 71 14.33 -10.54 -7.70
N GLN A 72 14.92 -11.53 -8.37
CA GLN A 72 15.23 -12.82 -7.77
C GLN A 72 16.20 -12.69 -6.59
N GLY A 73 15.71 -12.98 -5.39
CA GLY A 73 16.50 -12.92 -4.16
C GLY A 73 16.84 -11.49 -3.68
N CYS A 74 16.35 -10.45 -4.36
CA CYS A 74 16.52 -9.07 -3.93
C CYS A 74 15.75 -8.77 -2.64
N SER A 75 16.21 -7.75 -1.95
CA SER A 75 15.46 -7.07 -0.92
C SER A 75 14.95 -5.72 -1.38
N VAL A 76 13.65 -5.49 -1.20
CA VAL A 76 12.95 -4.37 -1.82
C VAL A 76 12.25 -3.52 -0.78
N ILE A 77 12.29 -2.20 -0.97
CA ILE A 77 11.38 -1.26 -0.31
C ILE A 77 10.51 -0.60 -1.36
N GLU A 78 9.19 -0.60 -1.16
CA GLU A 78 8.27 0.18 -1.98
C GLU A 78 7.82 1.42 -1.20
N LEU A 79 7.96 2.58 -1.83
CA LEU A 79 7.52 3.87 -1.32
C LEU A 79 6.12 4.17 -1.85
N GLY A 80 5.20 4.58 -0.98
CA GLY A 80 3.81 4.89 -1.38
C GLY A 80 3.10 3.66 -1.95
N SER A 81 3.12 2.56 -1.20
CA SER A 81 2.62 1.26 -1.65
C SER A 81 1.12 1.23 -1.91
N GLY A 82 0.34 2.15 -1.34
CA GLY A 82 -1.12 2.08 -1.41
C GLY A 82 -1.64 0.74 -0.90
N VAL A 83 -2.50 0.09 -1.69
CA VAL A 83 -3.02 -1.27 -1.40
C VAL A 83 -1.97 -2.39 -1.52
N GLY A 84 -0.77 -2.09 -2.04
CA GLY A 84 0.39 -2.98 -2.02
C GLY A 84 0.59 -3.87 -3.25
N ILE A 85 -0.12 -3.60 -4.35
CA ILE A 85 -0.13 -4.47 -5.54
C ILE A 85 1.27 -4.80 -6.07
N THR A 86 2.19 -3.83 -6.10
CA THR A 86 3.55 -4.04 -6.62
C THR A 86 4.41 -4.87 -5.68
N GLY A 87 4.57 -4.46 -4.42
CA GLY A 87 5.40 -5.21 -3.48
C GLY A 87 4.85 -6.63 -3.22
N ILE A 88 3.54 -6.82 -3.29
CA ILE A 88 2.92 -8.15 -3.25
C ILE A 88 3.33 -8.99 -4.46
N LEU A 89 3.32 -8.44 -5.69
CA LEU A 89 3.84 -9.16 -6.86
C LEU A 89 5.32 -9.52 -6.66
N CYS A 90 6.13 -8.54 -6.25
CA CYS A 90 7.56 -8.71 -6.01
C CYS A 90 7.86 -9.79 -4.97
N SER A 91 7.00 -9.96 -3.95
CA SER A 91 7.18 -10.97 -2.89
C SER A 91 7.29 -12.41 -3.42
N ARG A 92 6.81 -12.67 -4.65
CA ARG A 92 6.93 -13.98 -5.32
C ARG A 92 8.35 -14.31 -5.78
N PHE A 93 9.20 -13.30 -5.94
CA PHE A 93 10.55 -13.43 -6.52
C PHE A 93 11.65 -12.99 -5.54
N CYS A 94 11.34 -11.99 -4.72
CA CYS A 94 12.26 -11.39 -3.76
C CYS A 94 12.54 -12.29 -2.54
N HIS A 95 13.58 -11.97 -1.77
CA HIS A 95 13.81 -12.55 -0.45
C HIS A 95 13.04 -11.80 0.65
N GLU A 96 12.90 -10.48 0.50
CA GLU A 96 12.19 -9.63 1.45
C GLU A 96 11.60 -8.41 0.74
N VAL A 97 10.39 -8.00 1.13
CA VAL A 97 9.74 -6.80 0.62
C VAL A 97 9.14 -6.02 1.78
N VAL A 98 9.54 -4.76 1.90
CA VAL A 98 8.98 -3.79 2.84
C VAL A 98 8.11 -2.81 2.06
N LEU A 99 6.80 -2.92 2.26
CA LEU A 99 5.80 -2.02 1.72
C LEU A 99 5.65 -0.83 2.67
N THR A 100 5.61 0.40 2.16
CA THR A 100 5.51 1.59 3.00
C THR A 100 4.48 2.58 2.51
N ASP A 101 3.75 3.16 3.46
CA ASP A 101 2.87 4.29 3.22
C ASP A 101 2.84 5.18 4.47
N HIS A 102 2.42 6.44 4.31
CA HIS A 102 2.34 7.42 5.39
C HIS A 102 0.97 7.41 6.08
N ASN A 103 -0.09 7.07 5.35
CA ASN A 103 -1.47 7.19 5.83
C ASN A 103 -1.88 5.93 6.60
N ASP A 104 -2.41 6.10 7.81
CA ASP A 104 -2.77 4.97 8.69
C ASP A 104 -3.93 4.13 8.15
N GLU A 105 -4.90 4.73 7.45
CA GLU A 105 -5.99 3.99 6.79
C GLU A 105 -5.48 3.17 5.61
N VAL A 106 -4.58 3.74 4.81
CA VAL A 106 -3.90 3.01 3.73
C VAL A 106 -3.08 1.84 4.30
N LEU A 107 -2.38 2.05 5.42
CA LEU A 107 -1.65 0.98 6.09
C LEU A 107 -2.56 -0.14 6.61
N LYS A 108 -3.81 0.15 7.01
CA LYS A 108 -4.76 -0.89 7.44
C LYS A 108 -5.12 -1.82 6.27
N ILE A 109 -5.48 -1.26 5.12
CA ILE A 109 -5.82 -2.08 3.93
C ILE A 109 -4.60 -2.80 3.37
N LEU A 110 -3.44 -2.15 3.37
CA LEU A 110 -2.17 -2.77 2.99
C LEU A 110 -1.87 -4.01 3.82
N LYS A 111 -1.99 -3.93 5.15
CA LYS A 111 -1.80 -5.08 6.06
C LYS A 111 -2.79 -6.20 5.79
N ARG A 112 -4.07 -5.87 5.55
CA ARG A 112 -5.09 -6.84 5.18
C ARG A 112 -4.74 -7.59 3.88
N ASN A 113 -4.18 -6.90 2.88
CA ASN A 113 -3.73 -7.54 1.64
C ASN A 113 -2.46 -8.38 1.82
N ILE A 114 -1.55 -7.95 2.71
CA ILE A 114 -0.39 -8.78 3.10
C ILE A 114 -0.87 -10.08 3.76
N GLU A 115 -1.85 -10.02 4.67
CA GLU A 115 -2.39 -11.19 5.38
C GLU A 115 -3.04 -12.19 4.42
N LEU A 116 -3.84 -11.70 3.45
CA LEU A 116 -4.46 -12.50 2.38
C LEU A 116 -3.45 -13.36 1.61
N HIS A 117 -2.22 -12.86 1.47
CA HIS A 117 -1.14 -13.55 0.80
C HIS A 117 -0.21 -14.29 1.75
N SER A 118 -0.12 -13.89 3.01
CA SER A 118 0.70 -14.59 4.01
C SER A 118 0.18 -16.00 4.33
N SER A 119 -1.14 -16.22 4.27
CA SER A 119 -1.75 -17.54 4.55
C SER A 119 -1.66 -18.54 3.39
N SER A 120 -1.41 -18.03 2.18
CA SER A 120 -1.62 -18.78 0.94
C SER A 120 -0.32 -19.20 0.26
N ILE A 121 0.84 -18.77 0.78
CA ILE A 121 2.10 -18.93 0.08
C ILE A 121 3.00 -19.99 0.73
N ASN A 122 3.62 -20.80 -0.14
CA ASN A 122 4.71 -21.71 0.15
C ASN A 122 5.71 -21.15 1.20
N PRO A 123 6.29 -22.01 2.06
CA PRO A 123 7.29 -21.62 3.05
C PRO A 123 8.58 -20.98 2.48
N SER A 124 8.72 -20.91 1.16
CA SER A 124 9.84 -20.30 0.45
C SER A 124 9.62 -18.84 0.03
N CYS A 125 8.50 -18.22 0.42
CA CYS A 125 8.17 -16.85 -0.01
C CYS A 125 8.84 -15.78 0.85
N ALA A 126 9.05 -14.62 0.23
CA ALA A 126 9.69 -13.47 0.83
C ALA A 126 9.03 -13.06 2.16
N GLY A 127 9.83 -12.52 3.08
CA GLY A 127 9.26 -11.78 4.20
C GLY A 127 8.55 -10.53 3.69
N LEU A 128 7.21 -10.47 3.80
CA LEU A 128 6.40 -9.32 3.42
C LEU A 128 6.02 -8.53 4.67
N LYS A 129 6.32 -7.22 4.70
CA LYS A 129 6.07 -6.35 5.86
C LYS A 129 5.48 -5.02 5.42
N ALA A 130 4.56 -4.47 6.21
CA ALA A 130 4.09 -3.10 6.09
C ALA A 130 4.71 -2.24 7.20
N GLU A 131 5.27 -1.09 6.84
CA GLU A 131 5.83 -0.12 7.79
C GLU A 131 5.33 1.30 7.45
N LYS A 132 5.15 2.13 8.47
CA LYS A 132 4.79 3.54 8.27
C LYS A 132 6.01 4.33 7.80
N LEU A 133 5.88 5.05 6.69
CA LEU A 133 6.90 5.94 6.17
C LEU A 133 6.28 7.19 5.53
N GLU A 134 6.40 8.31 6.22
CA GLU A 134 6.22 9.65 5.67
C GLU A 134 7.53 10.11 5.03
N TRP A 135 7.48 10.54 3.77
CA TRP A 135 8.70 10.95 3.07
C TRP A 135 9.34 12.17 3.73
N GLY A 136 10.66 12.14 3.87
CA GLY A 136 11.41 13.14 4.63
C GLY A 136 11.48 12.86 6.14
N ASN A 137 10.70 11.92 6.68
CA ASN A 137 10.78 11.53 8.08
C ASN A 137 11.99 10.63 8.35
N SER A 138 13.07 11.24 8.84
CA SER A 138 14.35 10.55 9.11
C SER A 138 14.23 9.49 10.21
N ASP A 139 13.39 9.70 11.22
CA ASP A 139 13.23 8.75 12.33
C ASP A 139 12.54 7.47 11.87
N GLN A 140 11.51 7.60 11.01
CA GLN A 140 10.79 6.45 10.47
C GLN A 140 11.68 5.59 9.56
N ILE A 141 12.40 6.21 8.62
CA ILE A 141 13.31 5.46 7.75
C ILE A 141 14.46 4.83 8.54
N ASN A 142 15.02 5.52 9.54
CA ASN A 142 16.06 4.96 10.40
C ASN A 142 15.55 3.74 11.19
N LYS A 143 14.30 3.75 11.68
CA LYS A 143 13.70 2.57 12.32
C LYS A 143 13.58 1.37 11.38
N ILE A 144 13.24 1.61 10.11
CA ILE A 144 13.18 0.56 9.08
C ILE A 144 14.59 0.02 8.80
N LEU A 145 15.58 0.90 8.61
CA LEU A 145 16.96 0.53 8.32
C LEU A 145 17.67 -0.13 9.51
N CYS A 146 17.35 0.23 10.75
CA CYS A 146 17.91 -0.43 11.94
C CYS A 146 17.54 -1.92 12.02
N LYS A 147 16.41 -2.33 11.43
CA LYS A 147 16.02 -3.74 11.30
C LYS A 147 16.83 -4.47 10.21
N ARG A 148 17.59 -3.75 9.38
CA ARG A 148 18.31 -4.25 8.19
C ARG A 148 19.63 -3.52 7.95
N SER A 149 20.73 -4.06 8.47
CA SER A 149 22.07 -3.45 8.33
C SER A 149 22.60 -3.35 6.89
N GLY A 150 22.04 -4.10 5.94
CA GLY A 150 22.46 -4.13 4.53
C GLY A 150 21.74 -3.16 3.60
N GLY A 151 20.72 -2.42 4.06
CA GLY A 151 19.89 -1.59 3.18
C GLY A 151 19.01 -2.41 2.22
N PHE A 152 18.55 -1.80 1.13
CA PHE A 152 17.70 -2.43 0.11
C PHE A 152 18.43 -2.47 -1.24
N ASP A 153 18.26 -3.58 -1.97
CA ASP A 153 18.82 -3.74 -3.32
C ASP A 153 18.02 -2.93 -4.35
N MET A 154 16.72 -2.74 -4.12
CA MET A 154 15.83 -2.00 -5.00
C MET A 154 14.83 -1.14 -4.22
N VAL A 155 14.59 0.07 -4.75
CA VAL A 155 13.53 0.97 -4.30
C VAL A 155 12.48 1.07 -5.41
N LEU A 156 11.23 0.80 -5.07
CA LEU A 156 10.10 0.87 -5.98
C LEU A 156 9.17 2.03 -5.60
N GLY A 157 8.42 2.53 -6.59
CA GLY A 157 7.36 3.49 -6.40
C GLY A 157 6.61 3.72 -7.70
N ALA A 158 5.29 3.72 -7.65
CA ALA A 158 4.41 3.91 -8.80
C ALA A 158 3.37 4.99 -8.49
N ASP A 159 3.19 5.94 -9.41
CA ASP A 159 2.29 7.09 -9.25
C ASP A 159 2.51 7.93 -7.98
N ILE A 160 3.74 7.90 -7.46
CA ILE A 160 4.14 8.64 -6.25
C ILE A 160 4.64 10.07 -6.53
N TYR A 161 4.91 10.40 -7.79
CA TYR A 161 5.27 11.75 -8.20
C TYR A 161 4.08 12.39 -8.91
N ILE A 162 3.27 13.10 -8.14
CA ILE A 162 2.13 13.85 -8.65
C ILE A 162 2.55 15.31 -8.71
N LEU A 163 2.55 15.89 -9.91
CA LEU A 163 2.76 17.32 -10.06
C LEU A 163 1.62 18.02 -9.32
N ASN A 164 1.94 18.75 -8.27
CA ASN A 164 1.12 19.88 -7.87
C ASN A 164 1.18 20.86 -9.05
N LEU A 165 0.21 20.76 -9.95
CA LEU A 165 -0.21 21.88 -10.76
C LEU A 165 -0.85 22.86 -9.77
N GLY A 166 0.00 23.60 -9.06
CA GLY A 166 -0.43 24.79 -8.35
C GLY A 166 -1.09 25.74 -9.35
N PRO A 167 -2.02 26.58 -8.88
CA PRO A 167 -2.62 27.61 -9.73
C PRO A 167 -1.56 28.52 -10.37
#